data_AF-A0A661X6X4-F1
#
_entry.id   AF-A0A661X6X4-F1
#
_cell.length_a   1.000
_cell.length_b   1.000
_cell.length_c   1.000
_cell.angle_alpha   90.00
_cell.angle_beta   90.00
_cell.angle_gamma   90.00
#
_symmetry.space_group_name_H-M   'P 1'
#
loop_
_entity.id
_entity.type
_entity.pdbx_description
1 polymer ?
#
loop_
_entity_poly.entity_id
_entity_poly.type
_entity_poly.pdbx_seq_one_letter_code
_entity_poly.pdbx_strand_id
1 'polypeptide(L)'
;MEKRRNFYLVLILLGCIWGSTFLFIRIGVRDIKPMTFTSLRLFIATLVFYIVLKLSGKDLRISKELIPLLILTGIVDASIPHFLIAWGEQYVESGVASL
;
A
#
# COMPACT_ATOMS: atom_id res chain seq x y z
N MET A 1 -30.97 -4.69 9.47
CA MET A 1 -30.74 -3.52 8.59
C MET A 1 -29.49 -2.70 8.95
N GLU A 2 -29.05 -2.70 10.21
CA GLU A 2 -27.86 -1.96 10.68
C GLU A 2 -26.52 -2.42 10.07
N LYS A 3 -26.31 -3.73 9.86
CA LYS A 3 -25.13 -4.26 9.15
C LYS A 3 -24.98 -3.73 7.71
N ARG A 4 -26.07 -3.43 7.00
CA ARG A 4 -26.03 -2.88 5.63
C ARG A 4 -25.62 -1.41 5.62
N ARG A 5 -26.08 -0.60 6.59
CA ARG A 5 -25.67 0.81 6.71
C ARG A 5 -24.17 0.93 6.99
N ASN A 6 -23.63 0.07 7.85
CA ASN A 6 -22.20 0.01 8.13
C ASN A 6 -21.39 -0.41 6.90
N PHE A 7 -21.94 -1.26 6.03
CA PHE A 7 -21.29 -1.67 4.79
C PHE A 7 -21.07 -0.50 3.82
N TYR A 8 -22.10 0.32 3.56
CA TYR A 8 -21.95 1.50 2.69
C TYR A 8 -20.98 2.54 3.25
N LEU A 9 -20.98 2.74 4.57
CA LEU A 9 -20.02 3.64 5.24
C LEU A 9 -18.59 3.13 5.08
N VAL A 10 -18.35 1.82 5.27
CA VAL A 10 -17.04 1.21 5.05
C VAL A 10 -16.59 1.36 3.60
N LEU A 11 -17.49 1.19 2.62
CA LEU A 11 -17.15 1.39 1.20
C LEU A 11 -16.79 2.83 0.87
N ILE A 12 -17.53 3.81 1.40
CA ILE A 12 -17.22 5.24 1.20
C ILE A 12 -15.85 5.55 1.81
N LEU A 13 -15.60 5.14 3.05
CA LEU A 13 -14.32 5.35 3.71
C LEU A 13 -13.18 4.67 2.96
N LEU A 14 -13.38 3.43 2.51
CA LEU A 14 -12.40 2.70 1.72
C LEU A 14 -12.08 3.44 0.41
N GLY A 15 -13.10 3.92 -0.30
CA GLY A 15 -12.94 4.73 -1.51
C GLY A 15 -12.19 6.04 -1.24
N CYS A 16 -12.49 6.73 -0.14
CA CYS A 16 -11.76 7.94 0.24
C CYS A 16 -10.29 7.64 0.58
N ILE A 17 -10.00 6.56 1.31
CA ILE A 17 -8.64 6.16 1.68
C ILE A 17 -7.83 5.78 0.43
N TRP A 18 -8.42 4.97 -0.46
CA TRP A 18 -7.76 4.55 -1.70
C TRP A 18 -7.58 5.72 -2.67
N GLY A 19 -8.61 6.54 -2.90
CA GLY A 19 -8.52 7.69 -3.80
C GLY A 19 -7.55 8.77 -3.33
N SER A 20 -7.54 9.11 -2.04
CA SER A 20 -6.61 10.11 -1.49
C SER A 20 -5.15 9.67 -1.56
N THR A 21 -4.88 8.37 -1.58
CA THR A 21 -3.53 7.82 -1.71
C THR A 21 -2.85 8.30 -3.01
N PHE A 22 -3.55 8.30 -4.14
CA PHE A 22 -3.02 8.74 -5.43
C PHE A 22 -2.65 10.23 -5.42
N LEU A 23 -3.50 11.05 -4.82
CA LEU A 23 -3.22 12.47 -4.61
C LEU A 23 -1.94 12.69 -3.78
N PHE A 24 -1.77 11.94 -2.67
CA PHE A 24 -0.57 12.03 -1.85
C PHE A 24 0.69 11.52 -2.55
N ILE A 25 0.58 10.46 -3.38
CA ILE A 25 1.68 10.00 -4.22
C ILE A 25 2.12 11.13 -5.16
N ARG A 26 1.17 11.75 -5.88
CA ARG A 26 1.48 12.85 -6.80
C ARG A 26 2.14 14.04 -6.11
N ILE A 27 1.68 14.39 -4.91
CA ILE A 27 2.29 15.45 -4.12
C ILE A 27 3.71 15.05 -3.71
N GLY A 28 3.90 13.83 -3.18
CA GLY A 28 5.20 13.36 -2.72
C GLY A 28 6.25 13.20 -3.82
N VAL A 29 5.86 12.78 -5.03
CA VAL A 29 6.80 12.59 -6.15
C VAL A 29 7.25 13.90 -6.81
N ARG A 30 6.68 15.05 -6.42
CA ARG A 30 7.16 16.38 -6.85
C ARG A 30 8.51 16.72 -6.24
N ASP A 31 8.70 16.36 -4.98
CA ASP A 31 9.90 16.70 -4.20
C ASP A 31 10.86 15.51 -4.04
N ILE A 32 10.34 14.28 -4.12
CA ILE A 32 11.09 13.05 -3.87
C ILE A 32 11.01 12.13 -5.10
N LYS A 33 12.13 11.50 -5.47
CA LYS A 33 12.13 10.52 -6.58
C LYS A 33 11.15 9.37 -6.28
N PRO A 34 10.39 8.86 -7.27
CA PRO A 34 9.37 7.82 -7.08
C PRO A 34 9.88 6.56 -6.38
N MET A 35 11.11 6.15 -6.69
CA MET A 35 11.74 5.00 -6.07
C MET A 35 11.92 5.23 -4.56
N THR A 36 12.49 6.36 -4.16
CA THR A 36 12.71 6.70 -2.75
C THR A 36 11.39 6.84 -1.99
N PHE A 37 10.39 7.47 -2.61
CA PHE A 37 9.06 7.62 -2.03
C PHE A 37 8.39 6.26 -1.79
N THR A 38 8.42 5.38 -2.79
CA THR A 38 7.85 4.03 -2.72
C THR A 38 8.58 3.17 -1.69
N SER A 39 9.92 3.18 -1.68
CA SER A 39 10.72 2.44 -0.71
C SER A 39 10.43 2.88 0.73
N LEU A 40 10.34 4.20 0.98
CA LEU A 40 9.99 4.72 2.31
C LEU A 40 8.60 4.25 2.74
N ARG A 41 7.62 4.34 1.83
CA ARG A 41 6.25 3.90 2.11
C ARG A 41 6.18 2.40 2.46
N LEU A 42 6.85 1.55 1.67
CA LEU A 42 6.89 0.11 1.92
C LEU A 42 7.64 -0.23 3.21
N PHE A 43 8.70 0.53 3.53
CA PHE A 43 9.43 0.39 4.79
C PHE A 43 8.54 0.70 6.00
N ILE A 44 7.82 1.84 5.97
CA ILE A 44 6.88 2.21 7.04
C ILE A 44 5.78 1.16 7.16
N ALA A 45 5.18 0.72 6.05
CA ALA A 45 4.16 -0.32 6.06
C ALA A 45 4.68 -1.61 6.71
N THR A 46 5.87 -2.07 6.31
CA THR A 46 6.51 -3.26 6.89
C THR A 46 6.76 -3.11 8.38
N LEU A 47 7.25 -1.95 8.83
CA LEU A 47 7.50 -1.67 10.25
C LEU A 47 6.21 -1.69 11.06
N VAL A 48 5.15 -1.05 10.57
CA VAL A 48 3.83 -1.03 11.22
C VAL A 48 3.27 -2.45 11.30
N PHE A 49 3.28 -3.21 10.20
CA PHE A 49 2.84 -4.61 10.20
C PHE A 49 3.63 -5.47 11.18
N TYR A 50 4.96 -5.31 11.21
CA TYR A 50 5.82 -6.04 12.13
C TYR A 50 5.49 -5.73 13.59
N ILE A 51 5.31 -4.46 13.94
CA ILE A 51 4.92 -4.03 15.29
C ILE A 51 3.55 -4.62 15.66
N VAL A 52 2.55 -4.50 14.78
CA VAL A 52 1.20 -5.03 15.03
C VAL A 52 1.22 -6.54 15.24
N LEU A 53 1.96 -7.29 14.42
CA LEU A 53 2.08 -8.74 14.56
C LEU A 53 2.75 -9.12 15.89
N LYS A 54 3.81 -8.40 16.26
CA LYS A 54 4.51 -8.60 17.54
C LYS A 54 3.61 -8.32 18.75
N LEU A 55 2.82 -7.25 18.69
CA LEU A 55 1.86 -6.89 19.74
C LEU A 55 0.65 -7.84 19.80
N SER A 56 0.31 -8.47 18.68
CA SER A 56 -0.80 -9.45 18.59
C SER A 56 -0.46 -10.80 19.23
N GLY A 57 0.76 -10.99 19.74
CA GLY A 57 1.21 -12.25 20.35
C GLY A 57 1.27 -13.43 19.37
N LYS A 58 1.24 -13.17 18.06
CA LYS A 58 1.33 -14.21 17.03
C LYS A 58 2.78 -14.66 16.86
N ASP A 59 2.96 -15.97 16.67
CA ASP A 59 4.26 -16.50 16.33
C ASP A 59 4.70 -15.97 14.95
N LEU A 60 5.86 -15.31 14.91
CA LEU A 60 6.46 -14.73 13.71
C LEU A 60 7.34 -15.76 12.97
N ARG A 61 7.31 -17.03 13.36
CA ARG A 61 8.02 -18.10 12.65
C ARG A 61 7.45 -18.28 11.25
N ILE A 62 8.24 -17.82 10.28
CA ILE A 62 7.99 -18.07 8.86
C ILE A 62 8.66 -19.39 8.48
N SER A 63 7.91 -20.32 7.90
CA SER A 63 8.49 -21.53 7.31
C SER A 63 9.45 -21.14 6.20
N LYS A 64 10.65 -21.75 6.16
CA LYS A 64 11.65 -21.48 5.12
C LYS A 64 11.12 -21.75 3.71
N GLU A 65 10.18 -22.67 3.59
CA GLU A 65 9.49 -23.02 2.34
C GLU A 65 8.57 -21.90 1.82
N LEU A 66 8.08 -21.05 2.72
CA LEU A 66 7.21 -19.91 2.38
C LEU A 66 8.00 -18.65 2.04
N ILE A 67 9.30 -18.59 2.37
CA ILE A 67 10.13 -17.41 2.09
C ILE A 67 10.14 -17.05 0.60
N PRO A 68 10.36 -17.98 -0.35
CA PRO A 68 10.33 -17.65 -1.78
C PRO A 68 8.97 -17.09 -2.21
N LEU A 69 7.87 -17.65 -1.69
CA LEU A 69 6.52 -17.17 -2.00
C LEU A 69 6.28 -15.77 -1.45
N LEU A 70 6.73 -15.49 -0.22
CA LEU A 70 6.61 -14.16 0.40
C LEU A 70 7.46 -13.11 -0.31
N ILE A 71 8.65 -13.47 -0.79
CA ILE A 71 9.48 -12.59 -1.61
C ILE A 71 8.77 -12.32 -2.94
N LEU A 72 8.25 -13.36 -3.58
CA LEU A 72 7.55 -13.24 -4.85
C LEU A 72 6.32 -12.32 -4.72
N THR A 73 5.48 -12.52 -3.71
CA THR A 73 4.32 -11.65 -3.46
C THR A 73 4.75 -10.24 -3.10
N GLY A 74 5.76 -10.06 -2.25
CA GLY A 74 6.30 -8.73 -1.93
C GLY A 74 6.83 -7.96 -3.14
N ILE A 75 7.40 -8.66 -4.12
CA ILE A 75 7.90 -8.04 -5.36
C ILE A 75 6.74 -7.76 -6.32
N VAL A 76 5.91 -8.76 -6.61
CA VAL A 76 4.91 -8.72 -7.68
C VAL A 76 3.64 -7.97 -7.27
N ASP A 77 3.20 -8.10 -6.01
CA ASP A 77 1.97 -7.49 -5.50
C ASP A 77 2.24 -6.10 -4.91
N ALA A 78 3.33 -5.94 -4.16
CA ALA A 78 3.64 -4.67 -3.52
C ALA A 78 4.64 -3.83 -4.32
N SER A 79 5.87 -4.30 -4.53
CA SER A 79 6.98 -3.43 -4.94
C SER A 79 6.85 -2.91 -6.38
N ILE A 80 6.61 -3.81 -7.35
CA ILE A 80 6.50 -3.44 -8.77
C ILE A 80 5.29 -2.54 -9.01
N PRO A 81 4.06 -2.89 -8.60
CA PRO A 81 2.89 -2.08 -8.89
C PRO A 81 2.96 -0.69 -8.23
N HIS A 82 3.39 -0.62 -6.97
CA HIS A 82 3.48 0.66 -6.26
C HIS A 82 4.54 1.58 -6.88
N PHE A 83 5.67 1.03 -7.33
CA PHE A 83 6.67 1.81 -8.05
C PHE A 83 6.13 2.32 -9.39
N LEU A 84 5.46 1.45 -10.16
CA LEU A 84 4.88 1.82 -11.45
C LEU A 84 3.81 2.91 -11.32
N ILE A 85 2.99 2.86 -10.27
CA ILE A 85 2.02 3.91 -9.96
C ILE A 85 2.74 5.23 -9.65
N ALA A 86 3.74 5.21 -8.75
CA ALA A 86 4.47 6.41 -8.38
C ALA A 86 5.25 7.02 -9.55
N TRP A 87 5.75 6.18 -10.46
CA TRP A 87 6.38 6.61 -11.69
C TRP A 87 5.35 7.17 -12.69
N GLY A 88 4.22 6.49 -12.87
CA GLY A 88 3.12 6.94 -13.74
C GLY A 88 2.55 8.29 -13.32
N GLU A 89 2.36 8.53 -12.02
CA GLU A 89 1.89 9.82 -11.46
C GLU A 89 2.80 11.01 -11.77
N GLN A 90 4.03 10.79 -12.26
CA GLN A 90 4.87 11.87 -12.78
C GLN A 90 4.42 12.37 -14.16
N TYR A 91 3.71 11.53 -14.92
CA TYR A 91 3.35 11.77 -16.32
C TYR A 91 1.83 11.88 -16.55
N VAL A 92 1.01 11.29 -15.68
CA VAL A 92 -0.46 11.32 -15.76
C VAL A 92 -1.07 12.00 -14.54
N GLU A 93 -2.24 12.61 -14.73
CA GLU A 93 -3.00 13.16 -13.62
C GLU A 93 -3.56 12.06 -12.73
N SER A 94 -3.58 12.28 -11.41
CA SER A 94 -4.04 11.30 -10.43
C SER A 94 -5.44 10.76 -10.67
N GLY A 95 -6.31 11.52 -11.36
CA GLY A 95 -7.63 11.04 -11.77
C GLY A 95 -7.56 9.87 -12.74
N VAL A 96 -6.60 9.88 -13.68
CA VAL A 96 -6.38 8.80 -14.65
C VAL A 96 -5.59 7.64 -14.03
N ALA A 97 -4.63 7.94 -13.16
CA ALA A 97 -3.84 6.92 -12.48
C ALA A 97 -4.63 6.11 -11.44
N SER A 98 -5.76 6.65 -10.95
CA SER A 98 -6.64 5.99 -9.97
C SER A 98 -7.71 5.06 -10.56
N LEU A 99 -7.85 5.04 -11.89
CA LEU A 99 -8.78 4.17 -12.65
C LEU A 99 -8.14 2.81 -12.95
#